data_AF-H2Z755-F1
#
_entry.id   AF-H2Z755-F1
#
_cell.length_a   1.000
_cell.length_b   1.000
_cell.length_c   1.000
_cell.angle_alpha   90.00
_cell.angle_beta   90.00
_cell.angle_gamma   90.00
#
_symmetry.space_group_name_H-M   'P 1'
#
loop_
_entity.id
_entity.type
_entity.pdbx_description
1 polymer ?
#
loop_
_entity_poly.entity_id
_entity_poly.type
_entity_poly.pdbx_seq_one_letter_code
_entity_poly.pdbx_strand_id
1 'polypeptide(L)'
;MIMDRLYGGVCYAGIDVDPELKYPKGAGRVAFSNQQSYIAAISARFVQLQHGEIDKRVEVKPYVLDDQHCDECQGARCGGKFAPFFCANVTCLQYYCEVCWATIHSRPGRDFHKPLVKEGADRNARSILRW
;
A
#
# COMPACT_ATOMS: atom_id res chain seq x y z
N MET A 1 1.30 5.53 -20.68
CA MET A 1 2.16 4.75 -19.74
C MET A 1 1.64 3.32 -19.66
N ILE A 2 2.47 2.30 -19.39
CA ILE A 2 2.05 0.88 -19.40
C ILE A 2 0.94 0.57 -18.38
N MET A 3 1.03 1.12 -17.17
CA MET A 3 0.01 0.93 -16.12
C MET A 3 -1.35 1.54 -16.51
N ASP A 4 -1.34 2.66 -17.23
CA ASP A 4 -2.56 3.31 -17.72
C ASP A 4 -3.23 2.49 -18.82
N ARG A 5 -2.45 1.79 -19.66
CA ARG A 5 -3.00 0.86 -20.65
C ARG A 5 -3.61 -0.39 -20.01
N LEU A 6 -3.05 -0.85 -18.88
CA LEU A 6 -3.49 -2.07 -18.20
C LEU A 6 -4.74 -1.84 -17.34
N TYR A 7 -4.81 -0.71 -16.63
CA TYR A 7 -5.84 -0.48 -15.62
C TYR A 7 -6.66 0.80 -15.83
N GLY A 8 -6.19 1.71 -16.71
CA GLY A 8 -6.79 3.02 -16.93
C GLY A 8 -6.61 3.98 -15.75
N GLY A 9 -6.90 5.25 -16.01
CA GLY A 9 -7.07 6.26 -14.97
C GLY A 9 -5.81 6.55 -14.16
N VAL A 10 -4.62 6.39 -14.72
CA VAL A 10 -3.39 6.79 -14.01
C VAL A 10 -3.27 8.30 -14.02
N CYS A 11 -3.27 8.93 -12.85
CA CYS A 11 -3.08 10.38 -12.71
C CYS A 11 -1.63 10.77 -12.41
N TYR A 12 -0.85 9.84 -11.85
CA TYR A 12 0.56 10.07 -11.55
C TYR A 12 1.35 8.76 -11.61
N ALA A 13 2.57 8.83 -12.12
CA ALA A 13 3.56 7.77 -11.99
C ALA A 13 4.93 8.39 -11.70
N GLY A 14 5.64 7.85 -10.71
CA GLY A 14 6.95 8.32 -10.31
C GLY A 14 7.86 7.17 -9.92
N ILE A 15 9.16 7.33 -10.15
CA ILE A 15 10.18 6.38 -9.71
C ILE A 15 10.66 6.82 -8.33
N ASP A 16 10.85 5.86 -7.43
CA ASP A 16 11.44 6.12 -6.14
C ASP A 16 12.94 6.32 -6.31
N VAL A 17 13.38 7.53 -5.99
CA VAL A 17 14.78 7.93 -6.06
C VAL A 17 15.34 8.15 -4.67
N ASP A 18 16.65 7.95 -4.53
CA ASP A 18 17.39 8.37 -3.35
C ASP A 18 17.25 9.90 -3.15
N PRO A 19 16.90 10.38 -1.94
CA PRO A 19 16.69 11.81 -1.71
C PRO A 19 17.93 12.66 -1.95
N GLU A 20 19.13 12.15 -1.68
CA GLU A 20 20.38 12.89 -1.77
C GLU A 20 21.00 12.69 -3.16
N LEU A 21 21.18 11.44 -3.57
CA LEU A 21 21.91 11.08 -4.77
C LEU A 21 21.04 11.04 -6.04
N LYS A 22 19.71 11.12 -5.89
CA LYS A 22 18.72 11.06 -6.98
C LYS A 22 18.76 9.78 -7.83
N TYR A 23 19.38 8.71 -7.32
CA TYR A 23 19.45 7.42 -8.03
C TYR A 23 18.17 6.59 -7.86
N PRO A 24 17.69 5.91 -8.92
CA PRO A 24 16.55 5.00 -8.83
C PRO A 24 16.77 3.85 -7.85
N LYS A 25 15.76 3.57 -7.02
CA LYS A 25 15.81 2.51 -5.98
C LYS A 25 15.18 1.19 -6.42
N GLY A 26 14.83 1.05 -7.71
CA GLY A 26 14.16 -0.14 -8.23
C GLY A 26 12.69 -0.28 -7.83
N ALA A 27 12.09 0.80 -7.34
CA ALA A 27 10.66 0.88 -7.00
C ALA A 27 10.04 2.14 -7.62
N GLY A 28 8.72 2.15 -7.71
CA GLY A 28 7.98 3.31 -8.18
C GLY A 28 6.57 3.31 -7.61
N ARG A 29 5.90 4.44 -7.77
CA ARG A 29 4.55 4.68 -7.30
C ARG A 29 3.66 5.11 -8.44
N VAL A 30 2.43 4.63 -8.39
CA VAL A 30 1.39 4.96 -9.35
C VAL A 30 0.16 5.36 -8.57
N ALA A 31 -0.43 6.49 -8.92
CA ALA A 31 -1.71 6.92 -8.38
C ALA A 31 -2.78 6.83 -9.48
N PHE A 32 -3.95 6.39 -9.08
CA PHE A 32 -5.12 6.25 -9.95
C PHE A 32 -6.16 7.31 -9.57
N SER A 33 -6.89 7.82 -10.56
CA SER A 33 -7.98 8.77 -10.39
C SER A 33 -9.28 8.12 -9.90
N ASN A 34 -9.36 6.78 -9.90
CA ASN A 34 -10.54 6.05 -9.50
C ASN A 34 -10.18 4.76 -8.74
N GLN A 35 -11.10 4.33 -7.88
CA GLN A 35 -10.91 3.17 -7.02
C GLN A 35 -10.89 1.84 -7.81
N GLN A 36 -11.61 1.75 -8.92
CA GLN A 36 -11.70 0.52 -9.71
C GLN A 36 -10.34 0.13 -10.31
N SER A 37 -9.62 1.09 -10.90
CA SER A 37 -8.26 0.89 -11.42
C SER A 37 -7.28 0.53 -10.31
N TYR A 38 -7.40 1.16 -9.14
CA TYR A 38 -6.59 0.81 -7.96
C TYR A 38 -6.81 -0.63 -7.51
N ILE A 39 -8.07 -1.05 -7.32
CA ILE A 39 -8.41 -2.42 -6.93
C ILE A 39 -7.91 -3.41 -7.98
N ALA A 40 -8.14 -3.16 -9.28
CA ALA A 40 -7.69 -4.03 -10.35
C ALA A 40 -6.15 -4.23 -10.33
N ALA A 41 -5.39 -3.16 -10.10
CA ALA A 41 -3.94 -3.22 -10.01
C ALA A 41 -3.45 -4.02 -8.78
N ILE A 42 -4.07 -3.81 -7.61
CA ILE A 42 -3.74 -4.57 -6.39
C ILE A 42 -4.11 -6.05 -6.54
N SER A 43 -5.29 -6.35 -7.10
CA SER A 43 -5.76 -7.70 -7.36
C SER A 43 -4.85 -8.48 -8.29
N ALA A 44 -4.26 -7.81 -9.29
CA ALA A 44 -3.32 -8.44 -10.21
C ALA A 44 -2.05 -8.94 -9.51
N ARG A 45 -1.63 -8.26 -8.42
CA ARG A 45 -0.44 -8.54 -7.58
C ARG A 45 0.91 -8.49 -8.30
N PHE A 46 1.00 -9.02 -9.52
CA PHE A 46 2.19 -8.97 -10.36
C PHE A 46 1.82 -8.48 -11.76
N VAL A 47 2.69 -7.65 -12.31
CA VAL A 47 2.56 -7.13 -13.68
C VAL A 47 3.84 -7.43 -14.44
N GLN A 48 3.71 -7.88 -15.68
CA GLN A 48 4.84 -7.96 -16.59
C GLN A 48 5.01 -6.63 -17.31
N LEU A 49 6.18 -6.02 -17.16
CA LEU A 49 6.57 -4.80 -17.85
C LEU A 49 7.48 -5.19 -19.00
N GLN A 50 6.95 -5.08 -20.21
CA GLN A 50 7.68 -5.31 -21.44
C GLN A 50 7.88 -4.00 -22.19
N HIS A 51 9.14 -3.64 -22.45
CA HIS A 51 9.50 -2.46 -23.23
C HIS A 51 10.85 -2.66 -23.94
N GLY A 52 10.82 -2.82 -25.27
CA GLY A 52 12.02 -3.20 -26.04
C GLY A 52 12.53 -4.56 -25.58
N GLU A 53 13.80 -4.61 -25.19
CA GLU A 53 14.45 -5.82 -24.64
C GLU A 53 14.19 -6.03 -23.13
N ILE A 54 13.55 -5.06 -22.47
CA ILE A 54 13.24 -5.15 -21.04
C ILE A 54 12.00 -6.02 -20.85
N ASP A 55 12.17 -7.13 -20.13
CA ASP A 55 11.07 -7.94 -19.60
C ASP A 55 11.25 -8.09 -18.08
N LYS A 56 10.38 -7.45 -17.30
CA LYS A 56 10.45 -7.41 -15.84
C LYS A 56 9.09 -7.65 -15.20
N ARG A 57 9.04 -8.66 -14.33
CA ARG A 57 7.91 -8.90 -13.45
C ARG A 57 8.02 -8.03 -12.21
N VAL A 58 7.08 -7.12 -12.03
CA VAL A 58 6.99 -6.24 -10.85
C VAL A 58 5.85 -6.67 -9.94
N GLU A 59 6.06 -6.58 -8.63
CA GLU A 59 5.01 -6.77 -7.63
C GLU A 59 4.31 -5.44 -7.35
N VAL A 60 2.98 -5.47 -7.31
CA VAL A 60 2.14 -4.32 -6.97
C VAL A 60 1.69 -4.46 -5.52
N LYS A 61 1.93 -3.42 -4.72
CA LYS A 61 1.55 -3.36 -3.30
C LYS A 61 0.76 -2.09 -3.00
N PRO A 62 -0.21 -2.13 -2.06
CA PRO A 62 -0.86 -0.93 -1.55
C PRO A 62 0.18 0.05 -0.98
N TYR A 63 -0.02 1.34 -1.23
CA TYR A 63 0.76 2.39 -0.58
C TYR A 63 0.06 2.79 0.72
N VAL A 64 0.70 2.48 1.86
CA VAL A 64 0.13 2.69 3.19
C VAL A 64 0.60 4.03 3.75
N LEU A 65 -0.34 4.82 4.29
CA LEU A 65 -0.10 6.13 4.89
C LEU A 65 -0.12 6.02 6.42
N ASP A 66 0.70 6.82 7.09
CA ASP A 66 0.90 6.73 8.55
C ASP A 66 -0.21 7.40 9.35
N ASP A 67 -0.80 8.48 8.82
CA ASP A 67 -1.70 9.42 9.47
C ASP A 67 -3.20 9.15 9.23
N GLN A 68 -3.53 7.92 8.86
CA GLN A 68 -4.92 7.53 8.60
C GLN A 68 -5.60 7.03 9.87
N HIS A 69 -6.83 7.50 10.09
CA HIS A 69 -7.70 6.98 11.14
C HIS A 69 -8.26 5.61 10.75
N CYS A 70 -8.83 4.89 11.72
CA CYS A 70 -9.52 3.65 11.44
C CYS A 70 -10.77 3.92 10.60
N ASP A 71 -10.91 3.24 9.45
CA ASP A 71 -12.04 3.45 8.53
C ASP A 71 -13.39 3.08 9.17
N GLU A 72 -13.37 2.13 10.12
CA GLU A 72 -14.57 1.59 10.77
C GLU A 72 -15.11 2.46 11.92
N CYS A 73 -14.21 3.09 12.69
CA CYS A 73 -14.62 3.83 13.88
C CYS A 73 -14.16 5.29 13.90
N GLN A 74 -13.37 5.71 12.91
CA GLN A 74 -12.88 7.09 12.77
C GLN A 74 -12.18 7.59 14.05
N GLY A 75 -11.44 6.70 14.74
CA GLY A 75 -10.73 7.03 15.98
C GLY A 75 -11.55 6.89 17.27
N ALA A 76 -12.88 6.71 17.18
CA ALA A 76 -13.77 6.70 18.35
C ALA A 76 -13.46 5.57 19.35
N ARG A 77 -12.93 4.43 18.88
CA ARG A 77 -12.60 3.27 19.74
C ARG A 77 -11.13 3.20 20.16
N CYS A 78 -10.31 4.18 19.79
CA CYS A 78 -8.87 4.21 20.09
C CYS A 78 -8.39 5.59 20.58
N GLY A 79 -9.29 6.39 21.15
CA GLY A 79 -8.95 7.70 21.73
C GLY A 79 -8.40 8.68 20.70
N GLY A 80 -8.88 8.63 19.47
CA GLY A 80 -8.42 9.50 18.37
C GLY A 80 -7.06 9.13 17.78
N LYS A 81 -6.43 8.02 18.20
CA LYS A 81 -5.16 7.57 17.61
C LYS A 81 -5.34 7.11 16.16
N PHE A 82 -4.30 7.30 15.34
CA PHE A 82 -4.23 6.74 13.99
C PHE A 82 -4.23 5.20 14.02
N ALA A 83 -4.72 4.60 12.94
CA ALA A 83 -4.79 3.16 12.79
C ALA A 83 -3.39 2.54 12.67
N PRO A 84 -2.99 1.61 13.56
CA PRO A 84 -1.70 0.92 13.46
C PRO A 84 -1.67 -0.14 12.35
N PHE A 85 -2.85 -0.60 11.88
CA PHE A 85 -2.96 -1.70 10.92
C PHE A 85 -3.61 -1.27 9.62
N PHE A 86 -3.11 -1.83 8.52
CA PHE A 86 -3.77 -1.80 7.22
C PHE A 86 -3.97 -3.23 6.70
N CYS A 87 -5.19 -3.56 6.27
CA CYS A 87 -5.48 -4.87 5.67
C CYS A 87 -5.32 -4.80 4.15
N ALA A 88 -4.29 -5.46 3.62
CA ALA A 88 -4.02 -5.47 2.18
C ALA A 88 -4.88 -6.47 1.37
N ASN A 89 -5.80 -7.20 2.01
CA ASN A 89 -6.74 -8.06 1.29
C ASN A 89 -7.74 -7.19 0.53
N VAL A 90 -8.01 -7.53 -0.74
CA VAL A 90 -8.91 -6.80 -1.65
C VAL A 90 -10.35 -6.66 -1.12
N THR A 91 -10.79 -7.57 -0.25
CA THR A 91 -12.11 -7.51 0.41
C THR A 91 -12.17 -6.55 1.59
N CYS A 92 -11.02 -6.05 2.05
CA CYS A 92 -10.88 -5.06 3.12
C CYS A 92 -10.32 -3.75 2.56
N LEU A 93 -9.03 -3.72 2.16
CA LEU A 93 -8.29 -2.52 1.73
C LEU A 93 -8.52 -1.29 2.62
N GLN A 94 -8.43 -1.51 3.93
CA GLN A 94 -8.87 -0.55 4.95
C GLN A 94 -7.87 -0.47 6.11
N TYR A 95 -7.88 0.68 6.77
CA TYR A 95 -7.18 0.99 8.01
C TYR A 95 -8.01 0.58 9.23
N TYR A 96 -7.39 -0.11 10.17
CA TYR A 96 -8.04 -0.58 11.39
C TYR A 96 -7.28 -0.21 12.65
N CYS A 97 -8.00 0.23 13.68
CA CYS A 97 -7.49 0.22 15.05
C CYS A 97 -7.44 -1.22 15.59
N GLU A 98 -6.72 -1.44 16.70
CA GLU A 98 -6.61 -2.77 17.31
C GLU A 98 -7.97 -3.40 17.62
N VAL A 99 -8.91 -2.62 18.17
CA VAL A 99 -10.25 -3.08 18.53
C VAL A 99 -11.05 -3.51 17.30
N CYS A 100 -11.09 -2.68 16.26
CA CYS A 100 -11.80 -3.01 15.03
C CYS A 100 -11.15 -4.17 14.29
N TRP A 101 -9.82 -4.24 14.27
CA TRP A 101 -9.10 -5.36 13.68
C TRP A 101 -9.52 -6.69 14.30
N ALA A 102 -9.44 -6.79 15.64
CA ALA A 102 -9.79 -8.00 16.37
C ALA A 102 -11.27 -8.39 16.15
N THR A 103 -12.17 -7.41 16.08
CA THR A 103 -13.61 -7.66 15.89
C THR A 103 -13.95 -8.15 14.47
N ILE A 104 -13.27 -7.62 13.46
CA ILE A 104 -13.58 -7.89 12.05
C ILE A 104 -12.83 -9.12 11.53
N HIS A 105 -11.56 -9.27 11.92
CA HIS A 105 -10.68 -10.35 11.46
C HIS A 105 -10.69 -11.57 12.39
N SER A 106 -11.59 -11.64 13.38
CA SER A 106 -11.91 -12.90 14.07
C SER A 106 -13.07 -13.65 13.41
N ARG A 107 -13.75 -13.04 12.44
CA ARG A 107 -14.89 -13.65 11.75
C ARG A 107 -14.41 -14.68 10.71
N PRO A 108 -15.13 -15.79 10.52
CA PRO A 108 -14.83 -16.76 9.46
C PRO A 108 -14.74 -16.09 8.09
N GLY A 109 -13.69 -16.39 7.34
CA GLY A 109 -13.46 -15.83 6.01
C GLY A 109 -12.65 -14.53 6.01
N ARG A 110 -12.28 -14.00 7.19
CA ARG A 110 -11.34 -12.88 7.35
C ARG A 110 -10.22 -13.18 8.36
N ASP A 111 -10.31 -14.32 9.03
CA ASP A 111 -9.38 -14.85 10.03
C ASP A 111 -7.99 -15.16 9.46
N PHE A 112 -7.88 -15.41 8.16
CA PHE A 112 -6.60 -15.61 7.47
C PHE A 112 -5.95 -14.30 6.99
N HIS A 113 -6.59 -13.14 7.16
CA HIS A 113 -6.01 -11.87 6.76
C HIS A 113 -4.87 -11.49 7.71
N LYS A 114 -3.79 -10.94 7.15
CA LYS A 114 -2.64 -10.48 7.93
C LYS A 114 -2.55 -8.96 7.91
N PRO A 115 -2.38 -8.29 9.06
CA PRO A 115 -2.23 -6.85 9.09
C PRO A 115 -0.86 -6.49 8.53
N LEU A 116 -0.81 -5.46 7.69
CA LEU A 116 0.41 -4.70 7.49
C LEU A 116 0.54 -3.78 8.69
N VAL A 117 1.51 -4.08 9.56
CA VAL A 117 1.86 -3.22 10.69
C VAL A 117 2.74 -2.11 10.16
N LYS A 118 2.36 -0.87 10.46
CA LYS A 118 3.21 0.29 10.19
C LYS A 118 4.43 0.16 11.10
N GLU A 119 5.62 -0.04 10.53
CA GLU A 119 6.85 0.11 11.32
C GLU A 119 6.83 1.55 11.88
N GLY A 120 6.66 1.64 13.19
CA GLY A 120 6.18 2.85 13.85
C GLY A 120 7.11 4.04 13.63
N ALA A 121 6.51 5.20 13.39
CA ALA A 121 6.71 6.39 14.21
C ALA A 121 8.14 6.76 14.65
N ASP A 122 9.16 6.49 13.83
CA ASP A 122 10.50 7.04 13.99
C ASP A 122 11.01 7.56 12.64
N ARG A 123 10.79 8.86 12.41
CA ARG A 123 11.41 9.60 11.30
C ARG A 123 12.93 9.82 11.50
N ASN A 124 13.60 9.03 12.34
CA ASN A 124 15.05 9.01 12.46
C ASN A 124 15.69 7.63 12.18
N ALA A 125 14.94 6.59 11.83
CA ALA A 125 15.50 5.25 11.57
C ALA A 125 15.63 4.86 10.07
N ARG A 126 15.59 5.84 9.15
CA ARG A 126 15.99 5.62 7.74
C ARG A 126 17.44 6.02 7.44
N SER A 127 18.25 6.26 8.46
CA SER A 127 19.69 6.15 8.33
C SER A 127 20.11 4.68 8.49
N ILE A 128 20.80 4.14 7.49
CA ILE A 128 21.61 2.93 7.55
C ILE A 128 20.86 1.60 7.37
N LEU A 129 20.49 1.26 6.12
CA LEU A 129 20.66 -0.12 5.66
C LEU A 129 22.12 -0.24 5.19
N ARG A 130 22.95 -0.85 6.04
CA ARG A 130 24.36 -1.16 5.77
C ARG A 130 24.45 -2.55 5.13
N TRP A 131 25.05 -2.56 3.93
CA TRP A 131 25.64 -3.64 3.14
C TRP A 131 24.78 -4.88 2.85
#